data_AF-S2EYK4-F1
#
_entry.id   AF-S2EYK4-F1
#
_cell.length_a   1.000
_cell.length_b   1.000
_cell.length_c   1.000
_cell.angle_alpha   90.00
_cell.angle_beta   90.00
_cell.angle_gamma   90.00
#
_symmetry.space_group_name_H-M   'P 1'
#
loop_
_entity.id
_entity.type
_entity.pdbx_description
1 polymer ?
#
loop_
_entity_poly.entity_id
_entity_poly.type
_entity_poly.pdbx_seq_one_letter_code
_entity_poly.pdbx_strand_id
1 'polypeptide(L)'
;MNNQNNLVGNERLDLQMAAAPSPLDLLKVAVDAGLTFADCENYFGVDSSTNPFAKAAQAIYADRSDNDIEICERTVISRCEYGAFVGARVFVRDEQAGLPDIIELIDGLVRHFHTKLGPELSQSCPVQHGKVGMIEDLFTNHGDEIESLSGNAPESIPKARFVFAGIVEENYTSEIILNLVRMGENSGFDPDQCEAIRNWLEHKGKLLDAQLGTVHVA
;
A
#
# COMPACT_ATOMS: atom_id res chain seq x y z
N MET A 1 86.64 11.30 4.36
CA MET A 1 85.99 11.47 5.68
C MET A 1 84.56 10.97 5.54
N ASN A 2 84.27 9.85 6.21
CA ASN A 2 82.95 9.23 6.26
C ASN A 2 81.92 10.21 6.83
N ASN A 3 80.73 10.27 6.24
CA ASN A 3 79.56 10.72 6.99
C ASN A 3 78.35 9.86 6.65
N GLN A 4 77.60 9.57 7.70
CA GLN A 4 76.79 8.38 7.91
C GLN A 4 75.48 8.38 7.11
N ASN A 5 75.15 7.22 6.55
CA ASN A 5 73.79 6.85 6.16
C ASN A 5 72.91 6.83 7.42
N ASN A 6 71.95 7.75 7.52
CA ASN A 6 70.79 7.59 8.38
C ASN A 6 69.55 7.46 7.49
N LEU A 7 69.13 6.21 7.31
CA LEU A 7 67.81 5.82 6.86
C LEU A 7 66.81 6.25 7.95
N VAL A 8 66.05 7.30 7.71
CA VAL A 8 64.80 7.58 8.42
C VAL A 8 63.67 7.31 7.45
N GLY A 9 62.74 6.46 7.89
CA GLY A 9 61.82 5.72 7.06
C GLY A 9 60.94 6.59 6.16
N ASN A 10 60.75 6.09 4.95
CA ASN A 10 59.54 6.37 4.18
C ASN A 10 58.36 5.80 4.96
N GLU A 11 57.75 6.60 5.83
CA GLU A 11 56.35 6.39 6.22
C GLU A 11 55.52 6.50 4.94
N ARG A 12 55.22 5.35 4.35
CA ARG A 12 54.13 5.22 3.39
C ARG A 12 52.88 5.72 4.10
N LEU A 13 52.48 6.94 3.78
CA LEU A 13 51.09 7.37 3.86
C LEU A 13 50.31 6.48 2.89
N ASP A 14 49.97 5.28 3.37
CA ASP A 14 48.90 4.46 2.80
C ASP A 14 47.59 5.20 3.07
N LEU A 15 47.37 6.28 2.33
CA LEU A 15 46.04 6.82 2.08
C LEU A 15 45.28 5.69 1.38
N GLN A 16 44.61 4.86 2.19
CA GLN A 16 43.54 4.00 1.73
C GLN A 16 42.53 4.91 1.04
N MET A 17 42.63 5.00 -0.29
CA MET A 17 41.57 5.53 -1.13
C MET A 17 40.37 4.65 -0.84
N ALA A 18 39.40 5.16 -0.08
CA ALA A 18 38.11 4.50 0.07
C ALA A 18 37.62 4.15 -1.33
N ALA A 19 37.37 2.86 -1.58
CA ALA A 19 36.92 2.41 -2.89
C ALA A 19 35.70 3.24 -3.29
N ALA A 20 35.69 3.75 -4.53
CA ALA A 20 34.55 4.49 -5.02
C ALA A 20 33.28 3.63 -4.85
N PRO A 21 32.18 4.20 -4.36
CA PRO A 21 30.95 3.44 -4.14
C PRO A 21 30.49 2.81 -5.45
N SER A 22 30.04 1.56 -5.38
CA SER A 22 29.53 0.87 -6.56
C SER A 22 28.23 1.52 -7.07
N PRO A 23 27.83 1.30 -8.32
CA PRO A 23 26.54 1.78 -8.81
C PRO A 23 25.34 1.31 -7.96
N LEU A 24 25.42 0.13 -7.34
CA LEU A 24 24.39 -0.35 -6.43
C LEU A 24 24.37 0.42 -5.10
N ASP A 25 25.55 0.79 -4.58
CA ASP A 25 25.65 1.62 -3.37
C ASP A 25 25.06 3.01 -3.63
N LEU A 26 25.34 3.58 -4.80
CA LEU A 26 24.78 4.85 -5.23
C LEU A 26 23.27 4.79 -5.43
N LEU A 27 22.75 3.69 -6.02
CA LEU A 27 21.32 3.49 -6.18
C LEU A 27 20.62 3.40 -4.82
N LYS A 28 21.20 2.67 -3.86
CA LYS A 28 20.64 2.58 -2.51
C LYS A 28 20.56 3.95 -1.84
N VAL A 29 21.64 4.73 -1.90
CA VAL A 29 21.64 6.11 -1.38
C VAL A 29 20.58 6.98 -2.06
N ALA A 30 20.38 6.83 -3.37
CA ALA A 30 19.37 7.57 -4.11
C ALA A 30 17.94 7.16 -3.68
N VAL A 31 17.69 5.86 -3.50
CA VAL A 31 16.40 5.34 -2.99
C VAL A 31 16.12 5.87 -1.59
N ASP A 32 17.12 5.84 -0.69
CA ASP A 32 17.00 6.39 0.66
C ASP A 32 16.76 7.92 0.64
N ALA A 33 17.19 8.60 -0.42
CA ALA A 33 16.94 10.02 -0.66
C ALA A 33 15.60 10.31 -1.37
N GLY A 34 14.80 9.28 -1.65
CA GLY A 34 13.46 9.40 -2.23
C GLY A 34 13.37 9.12 -3.73
N LEU A 35 14.40 8.57 -4.38
CA LEU A 35 14.29 8.08 -5.75
C LEU A 35 13.26 6.95 -5.82
N THR A 36 12.23 7.13 -6.65
CA THR A 36 11.19 6.11 -6.85
C THR A 36 11.50 5.25 -8.08
N PHE A 37 10.85 4.08 -8.16
CA PHE A 37 10.91 3.27 -9.38
C PHE A 37 10.27 4.00 -10.56
N ALA A 38 9.22 4.79 -10.34
CA ALA A 38 8.59 5.61 -11.37
C ALA A 38 9.57 6.65 -11.95
N ASP A 39 10.45 7.24 -11.13
CA ASP A 39 11.51 8.13 -11.62
C ASP A 39 12.50 7.39 -12.52
N CYS A 40 12.86 6.15 -12.15
CA CYS A 40 13.71 5.29 -12.96
C CYS A 40 13.03 4.93 -14.30
N GLU A 41 11.75 4.52 -14.28
CA GLU A 41 10.98 4.24 -15.50
C GLU A 41 10.86 5.48 -16.39
N ASN A 42 10.64 6.66 -15.80
CA ASN A 42 10.59 7.91 -16.53
C ASN A 42 11.94 8.25 -17.17
N TYR A 43 13.05 8.02 -16.48
CA TYR A 43 14.38 8.32 -17.00
C TYR A 43 14.83 7.33 -18.08
N PHE A 44 14.69 6.03 -17.83
CA PHE A 44 15.18 4.97 -18.74
C PHE A 44 14.17 4.54 -19.80
N GLY A 45 12.89 4.78 -19.56
CA GLY A 45 11.80 4.40 -20.44
C GLY A 45 11.81 5.21 -21.73
N VAL A 46 11.27 4.61 -22.78
CA VAL A 46 10.95 5.30 -24.03
C VAL A 46 9.45 5.49 -24.13
N ASP A 47 9.04 6.53 -24.85
CA ASP A 47 7.63 6.78 -25.13
C ASP A 47 7.05 5.62 -25.96
N SER A 48 6.10 4.91 -25.36
CA SER A 48 5.40 3.77 -25.94
C SER A 48 4.66 4.13 -27.24
N SER A 49 4.19 5.37 -27.36
CA SER A 49 3.49 5.89 -28.54
C SER A 49 4.39 6.16 -29.74
N THR A 50 5.71 6.06 -29.58
CA THR A 50 6.69 6.27 -30.66
C THR A 50 7.56 5.05 -30.92
N ASN A 51 7.76 4.16 -29.94
CA ASN A 51 8.58 2.99 -30.13
C ASN A 51 7.81 1.81 -30.80
N PRO A 52 8.34 1.21 -31.88
CA PRO A 52 7.64 0.13 -32.59
C PRO A 52 7.43 -1.14 -31.76
N PHE A 53 8.33 -1.48 -30.84
CA PHE A 53 8.18 -2.67 -29.99
C PHE A 53 7.13 -2.44 -28.91
N ALA A 54 7.10 -1.25 -28.31
CA ALA A 54 6.06 -0.90 -27.33
C ALA A 54 4.67 -0.88 -27.96
N LYS A 55 4.52 -0.28 -29.17
CA LYS A 55 3.25 -0.34 -29.92
C LYS A 55 2.80 -1.75 -30.22
N ALA A 56 3.73 -2.59 -30.68
CA ALA A 56 3.41 -3.98 -30.96
C ALA A 56 3.00 -4.72 -29.67
N ALA A 57 3.70 -4.51 -28.56
CA ALA A 57 3.37 -5.11 -27.27
C ALA A 57 1.99 -4.64 -26.77
N GLN A 58 1.67 -3.35 -26.90
CA GLN A 58 0.36 -2.78 -26.56
C GLN A 58 -0.74 -3.50 -27.36
N ALA A 59 -0.62 -3.55 -28.69
CA ALA A 59 -1.64 -4.11 -29.57
C ALA A 59 -1.82 -5.64 -29.45
N ILE A 60 -0.74 -6.36 -29.10
CA ILE A 60 -0.75 -7.82 -29.00
C ILE A 60 -1.18 -8.28 -27.61
N TYR A 61 -0.66 -7.66 -26.56
CA TYR A 61 -0.82 -8.12 -25.18
C TYR A 61 -1.80 -7.27 -24.38
N ALA A 62 -1.62 -5.95 -24.33
CA ALA A 62 -2.44 -5.09 -23.46
C ALA A 62 -3.87 -4.90 -24.00
N ASP A 63 -4.05 -4.50 -25.26
CA ASP A 63 -5.37 -4.23 -25.86
C ASP A 63 -6.32 -5.44 -25.87
N ARG A 64 -5.78 -6.65 -25.68
CA ARG A 64 -6.53 -7.92 -25.70
C ARG A 64 -6.64 -8.58 -24.33
N SER A 65 -6.18 -7.91 -23.27
CA SER A 65 -6.07 -8.48 -21.93
C SER A 65 -7.24 -8.15 -21.01
N ASP A 66 -8.30 -7.48 -21.49
CA ASP A 66 -9.38 -6.97 -20.63
C ASP A 66 -8.88 -6.14 -19.42
N ASN A 67 -7.77 -5.40 -19.64
CA ASN A 67 -7.02 -4.61 -18.65
C ASN A 67 -6.18 -5.43 -17.65
N ASP A 68 -5.94 -6.71 -17.91
CA ASP A 68 -5.05 -7.54 -17.07
C ASP A 68 -3.55 -7.27 -17.36
N ILE A 69 -3.21 -6.66 -18.51
CA ILE A 69 -1.85 -6.29 -18.88
C ILE A 69 -1.82 -4.83 -19.32
N GLU A 70 -0.88 -4.07 -18.78
CA GLU A 70 -0.65 -2.66 -19.13
C GLU A 70 0.79 -2.47 -19.65
N ILE A 71 0.95 -1.76 -20.76
CA ILE A 71 2.24 -1.20 -21.17
C ILE A 71 2.25 0.28 -20.76
N CYS A 72 3.12 0.63 -19.83
CA CYS A 72 3.24 2.01 -19.34
C CYS A 72 3.51 3.00 -20.49
N GLU A 73 3.01 4.24 -20.35
CA GLU A 73 3.27 5.32 -21.31
C GLU A 73 4.77 5.48 -21.61
N ARG A 74 5.60 5.39 -20.57
CA ARG A 74 7.05 5.23 -20.67
C ARG A 74 7.43 3.83 -20.23
N THR A 75 7.97 3.04 -21.16
CA THR A 75 8.34 1.64 -20.90
C THR A 75 9.80 1.38 -21.24
N VAL A 76 10.44 0.50 -20.47
CA VAL A 76 11.83 0.08 -20.71
C VAL A 76 11.84 -0.99 -21.79
N ILE A 77 12.78 -0.86 -22.74
CA ILE A 77 12.91 -1.79 -23.87
C ILE A 77 14.32 -2.35 -23.93
N SER A 78 14.42 -3.68 -23.97
CA SER A 78 15.68 -4.41 -24.11
C SER A 78 15.72 -5.14 -25.44
N ARG A 79 16.50 -4.62 -26.41
CA ARG A 79 16.61 -5.17 -27.76
C ARG A 79 17.46 -6.44 -27.78
N CYS A 80 17.05 -7.40 -28.61
CA CYS A 80 17.80 -8.63 -28.91
C CYS A 80 17.85 -8.87 -30.43
N GLU A 81 18.56 -9.92 -30.86
CA GLU A 81 18.91 -10.18 -32.27
C GLU A 81 17.72 -10.10 -33.24
N TYR A 82 16.52 -10.51 -32.80
CA TYR A 82 15.30 -10.53 -33.64
C TYR A 82 14.07 -9.91 -32.96
N GLY A 83 14.25 -9.11 -31.91
CA GLY A 83 13.11 -8.60 -31.15
C GLY A 83 13.47 -7.63 -30.04
N ALA A 84 12.57 -7.50 -29.08
CA ALA A 84 12.81 -6.78 -27.84
C ALA A 84 11.92 -7.33 -26.72
N PHE A 85 12.43 -7.28 -25.50
CA PHE A 85 11.59 -7.34 -24.30
C PHE A 85 11.06 -5.94 -24.02
N VAL A 86 9.79 -5.85 -23.66
CA VAL A 86 9.09 -4.61 -23.31
C VAL A 86 8.59 -4.77 -21.88
N GLY A 87 8.85 -3.78 -21.03
CA GLY A 87 8.31 -3.74 -19.67
C GLY A 87 6.79 -3.64 -19.69
N ALA A 88 6.14 -4.46 -18.86
CA ALA A 88 4.69 -4.52 -18.73
C ALA A 88 4.32 -4.67 -17.25
N ARG A 89 3.15 -4.14 -16.88
CA ARG A 89 2.50 -4.42 -15.59
C ARG A 89 1.42 -5.47 -15.82
N VAL A 90 1.28 -6.36 -14.86
CA VAL A 90 0.24 -7.39 -14.87
C VAL A 90 -0.64 -7.15 -13.67
N PHE A 91 -1.94 -6.98 -13.92
CA PHE A 91 -2.93 -6.84 -12.88
C PHE A 91 -3.30 -8.23 -12.35
N VAL A 92 -3.17 -8.40 -11.04
CA VAL A 92 -3.58 -9.60 -10.32
C VAL A 92 -4.69 -9.16 -9.39
N ARG A 93 -5.85 -9.79 -9.50
CA ARG A 93 -6.99 -9.50 -8.63
C ARG A 93 -6.70 -10.03 -7.23
N ASP A 94 -7.27 -9.37 -6.23
CA ASP A 94 -7.17 -9.77 -4.82
C ASP A 94 -7.52 -11.26 -4.63
N GLU A 95 -8.63 -11.73 -5.24
CA GLU A 95 -9.04 -13.15 -5.23
C GLU A 95 -7.95 -14.10 -5.78
N GLN A 96 -7.23 -13.69 -6.82
CA GLN A 96 -6.15 -14.48 -7.43
C GLN A 96 -4.88 -14.47 -6.59
N ALA A 97 -4.67 -13.40 -5.81
CA ALA A 97 -3.60 -13.30 -4.82
C ALA A 97 -3.94 -14.05 -3.51
N GLY A 98 -5.16 -14.58 -3.38
CA GLY A 98 -5.64 -15.24 -2.16
C GLY A 98 -6.05 -14.26 -1.06
N LEU A 99 -6.27 -12.99 -1.41
CA LEU A 99 -6.82 -12.01 -0.49
C LEU A 99 -8.36 -12.15 -0.46
N PRO A 100 -8.97 -12.25 0.72
CA PRO A 100 -10.43 -12.27 0.88
C PRO A 100 -11.07 -10.95 0.44
N ASP A 101 -12.39 -10.97 0.23
CA ASP A 101 -13.18 -9.74 0.06
C ASP A 101 -13.19 -8.88 1.35
N ILE A 102 -13.73 -7.67 1.26
CA ILE A 102 -13.74 -6.74 2.38
C ILE A 102 -14.57 -7.25 3.58
N ILE A 103 -15.63 -8.02 3.35
CA ILE A 103 -16.49 -8.52 4.42
C ILE A 103 -15.73 -9.58 5.22
N GLU A 104 -15.10 -10.52 4.53
CA GLU A 104 -14.25 -11.55 5.13
C GLU A 104 -13.02 -10.96 5.84
N LEU A 105 -12.39 -9.92 5.25
CA LEU A 105 -11.28 -9.20 5.88
C LEU A 105 -11.70 -8.53 7.20
N ILE A 106 -12.86 -7.88 7.22
CA ILE A 106 -13.39 -7.21 8.42
C ILE A 106 -13.84 -8.23 9.47
N ASP A 107 -14.49 -9.33 9.08
CA ASP A 107 -14.79 -10.44 10.00
C ASP A 107 -13.52 -11.02 10.63
N GLY A 108 -12.46 -11.21 9.82
CA GLY A 108 -11.14 -11.63 10.29
C GLY A 108 -10.58 -10.69 11.36
N LEU A 109 -10.65 -9.37 11.12
CA LEU A 109 -10.20 -8.34 12.06
C LEU A 109 -11.02 -8.35 13.36
N VAL A 110 -12.35 -8.42 13.26
CA VAL A 110 -13.26 -8.48 14.42
C VAL A 110 -13.00 -9.73 15.26
N ARG A 111 -12.87 -10.89 14.61
CA ARG A 111 -12.53 -12.16 15.25
C ARG A 111 -11.17 -12.13 15.91
N HIS A 112 -10.18 -11.47 15.31
CA HIS A 112 -8.88 -11.23 15.96
C HIS A 112 -9.05 -10.46 17.27
N PHE A 113 -9.85 -9.39 17.29
CA PHE A 113 -10.14 -8.65 18.52
C PHE A 113 -10.85 -9.50 19.58
N HIS A 114 -11.86 -10.28 19.20
CA HIS A 114 -12.57 -11.15 20.14
C HIS A 114 -11.68 -12.24 20.72
N THR A 115 -10.82 -12.85 19.90
CA THR A 115 -9.97 -13.99 20.32
C THR A 115 -8.74 -13.56 21.11
N LYS A 116 -8.03 -12.52 20.67
CA LYS A 116 -6.78 -12.07 21.29
C LYS A 116 -6.98 -11.09 22.43
N LEU A 117 -8.06 -10.31 22.36
CA LEU A 117 -8.25 -9.14 23.22
C LEU A 117 -9.62 -9.11 23.91
N GLY A 118 -10.53 -10.05 23.64
CA GLY A 118 -11.96 -9.95 24.01
C GLY A 118 -12.27 -9.65 25.48
N PRO A 119 -11.82 -10.47 26.45
CA PRO A 119 -12.10 -10.21 27.87
C PRO A 119 -11.43 -8.92 28.38
N GLU A 120 -10.23 -8.60 27.90
CA GLU A 120 -9.47 -7.43 28.32
C GLU A 120 -10.00 -6.13 27.70
N LEU A 121 -10.45 -6.17 26.44
CA LEU A 121 -11.09 -5.05 25.73
C LEU A 121 -12.37 -4.61 26.42
N SER A 122 -13.28 -5.55 26.70
CA SER A 122 -14.58 -5.22 27.30
C SER A 122 -14.44 -4.60 28.70
N GLN A 123 -13.46 -5.05 29.48
CA GLN A 123 -13.25 -4.59 30.86
C GLN A 123 -12.33 -3.36 30.96
N SER A 124 -11.27 -3.28 30.15
CA SER A 124 -10.25 -2.23 30.25
C SER A 124 -10.45 -1.10 29.25
N CYS A 125 -11.13 -1.37 28.13
CA CYS A 125 -11.28 -0.47 26.98
C CYS A 125 -12.72 -0.52 26.38
N PRO A 126 -13.76 -0.18 27.16
CA PRO A 126 -15.16 -0.38 26.75
C PRO A 126 -15.57 0.44 25.51
N VAL A 127 -14.91 1.57 25.25
CA VAL A 127 -15.12 2.36 24.02
C VAL A 127 -14.64 1.59 22.79
N GLN A 128 -13.46 0.98 22.87
CA GLN A 128 -12.87 0.18 21.79
C GLN A 128 -13.69 -1.08 21.55
N HIS A 129 -14.16 -1.72 22.62
CA HIS A 129 -15.09 -2.84 22.49
C HIS A 129 -16.38 -2.43 21.76
N GLY A 130 -16.95 -1.27 22.09
CA GLY A 130 -18.10 -0.72 21.37
C GLY A 130 -17.84 -0.43 19.88
N LYS A 131 -16.63 0.02 19.54
CA LYS A 131 -16.23 0.24 18.14
C LYS A 131 -16.13 -1.06 17.35
N VAL A 132 -15.55 -2.11 17.96
CA VAL A 132 -15.48 -3.45 17.35
C VAL A 132 -16.89 -3.99 17.11
N GLY A 133 -17.78 -3.91 18.11
CA GLY A 133 -19.16 -4.34 17.96
C GLY A 133 -19.94 -3.56 16.90
N MET A 134 -19.74 -2.24 16.80
CA MET A 134 -20.38 -1.44 15.75
C MET A 134 -19.97 -1.87 14.34
N ILE A 135 -18.68 -2.17 14.11
CA ILE A 135 -18.21 -2.66 12.81
C ILE A 135 -18.76 -4.06 12.52
N GLU A 136 -18.76 -4.94 13.51
CA GLU A 136 -19.34 -6.28 13.41
C GLU A 136 -20.81 -6.20 12.97
N ASP A 137 -21.61 -5.36 13.65
CA ASP A 137 -23.02 -5.14 13.32
C ASP A 137 -23.20 -4.53 11.93
N LEU A 138 -22.36 -3.54 11.57
CA LEU A 138 -22.42 -2.88 10.28
C LEU A 138 -22.19 -3.86 9.13
N PHE A 139 -21.09 -4.61 9.19
CA PHE A 139 -20.71 -5.52 8.11
C PHE A 139 -21.58 -6.78 8.07
N THR A 140 -22.12 -7.21 9.21
CA THR A 140 -23.07 -8.34 9.26
C THR A 140 -24.42 -7.98 8.65
N ASN A 141 -24.94 -6.77 8.92
CA ASN A 141 -26.28 -6.38 8.50
C ASN A 141 -26.33 -5.68 7.14
N HIS A 142 -25.23 -5.05 6.71
CA HIS A 142 -25.14 -4.26 5.49
C HIS A 142 -24.04 -4.73 4.54
N GLY A 143 -23.51 -5.95 4.70
CA GLY A 143 -22.41 -6.48 3.90
C GLY A 143 -22.63 -6.36 2.39
N ASP A 144 -23.75 -6.88 1.88
CA ASP A 144 -24.10 -6.83 0.45
C ASP A 144 -24.14 -5.39 -0.10
N GLU A 145 -24.64 -4.44 0.71
CA GLU A 145 -24.72 -3.03 0.32
C GLU A 145 -23.32 -2.38 0.30
N ILE A 146 -22.46 -2.74 1.25
CA ILE A 146 -21.08 -2.26 1.36
C ILE A 146 -20.23 -2.78 0.21
N GLU A 147 -20.37 -4.06 -0.16
CA GLU A 147 -19.68 -4.63 -1.33
C GLU A 147 -20.11 -3.95 -2.63
N SER A 148 -21.40 -3.61 -2.72
CA SER A 148 -21.99 -2.97 -3.89
C SER A 148 -21.71 -1.46 -4.01
N LEU A 149 -20.93 -0.89 -3.09
CA LEU A 149 -20.59 0.54 -3.08
C LEU A 149 -19.95 0.97 -4.40
N SER A 150 -20.61 1.90 -5.10
CA SER A 150 -20.19 2.39 -6.40
C SER A 150 -20.58 3.86 -6.62
N GLY A 151 -20.00 4.47 -7.64
CA GLY A 151 -20.22 5.87 -7.98
C GLY A 151 -19.27 6.84 -7.28
N ASN A 152 -19.70 8.09 -7.16
CA ASN A 152 -18.91 9.18 -6.59
C ASN A 152 -19.50 9.62 -5.26
N ALA A 153 -18.67 9.69 -4.23
CA ALA A 153 -19.07 10.25 -2.95
C ALA A 153 -19.29 11.77 -3.06
N PRO A 154 -20.20 12.35 -2.26
CA PRO A 154 -20.34 13.80 -2.16
C PRO A 154 -19.02 14.47 -1.76
N GLU A 155 -18.81 15.71 -2.21
CA GLU A 155 -17.62 16.49 -1.83
C GLU A 155 -17.54 16.77 -0.32
N SER A 156 -18.69 16.89 0.32
CA SER A 156 -18.82 17.14 1.76
C SER A 156 -19.69 16.07 2.39
N ILE A 157 -19.13 15.38 3.38
CA ILE A 157 -19.80 14.34 4.16
C ILE A 157 -19.70 14.77 5.62
N PRO A 158 -20.82 14.93 6.34
CA PRO A 158 -20.79 15.23 7.76
C PRO A 158 -20.26 14.03 8.55
N LYS A 159 -19.56 14.28 9.66
CA LYS A 159 -19.20 13.24 10.61
C LYS A 159 -20.45 12.66 11.26
N ALA A 160 -20.49 11.34 11.42
CA ALA A 160 -21.55 10.66 12.15
C ALA A 160 -21.29 10.76 13.66
N ARG A 161 -22.38 10.75 14.45
CA ARG A 161 -22.33 10.72 15.91
C ARG A 161 -22.50 9.29 16.39
N PHE A 162 -21.46 8.75 17.01
CA PHE A 162 -21.46 7.42 17.60
C PHE A 162 -21.51 7.52 19.12
N VAL A 163 -22.18 6.57 19.77
CA VAL A 163 -22.23 6.48 21.24
C VAL A 163 -21.62 5.15 21.68
N PHE A 164 -20.44 5.21 22.29
CA PHE A 164 -19.72 4.04 22.78
C PHE A 164 -19.55 4.14 24.29
N ALA A 165 -20.10 3.18 25.03
CA ALA A 165 -20.03 3.16 26.50
C ALA A 165 -20.45 4.50 27.17
N GLY A 166 -21.46 5.18 26.60
CA GLY A 166 -21.95 6.47 27.08
C GLY A 166 -21.14 7.70 26.64
N ILE A 167 -20.05 7.51 25.89
CA ILE A 167 -19.24 8.58 25.30
C ILE A 167 -19.71 8.84 23.87
N VAL A 168 -19.98 10.11 23.56
CA VAL A 168 -20.34 10.53 22.21
C VAL A 168 -19.06 10.90 21.44
N GLU A 169 -18.85 10.27 20.29
CA GLU A 169 -17.77 10.59 19.35
C GLU A 169 -18.34 11.05 18.01
N GLU A 170 -17.83 12.16 17.49
CA GLU A 170 -18.09 12.60 16.11
C GLU A 170 -16.96 12.13 15.21
N ASN A 171 -17.25 11.18 14.33
CA ASN A 171 -16.22 10.56 13.49
C ASN A 171 -16.76 10.07 12.13
N TYR A 172 -15.85 9.64 11.26
CA TYR A 172 -16.15 8.86 10.06
C TYR A 172 -16.04 7.37 10.38
N THR A 173 -16.89 6.55 9.75
CA THR A 173 -16.84 5.10 9.89
C THR A 173 -15.50 4.59 9.36
N SER A 174 -15.03 5.12 8.23
CA SER A 174 -13.73 4.80 7.64
C SER A 174 -12.57 5.08 8.60
N GLU A 175 -12.60 6.19 9.33
CA GLU A 175 -11.59 6.53 10.35
C GLU A 175 -11.64 5.57 11.55
N ILE A 176 -12.83 5.13 11.97
CA ILE A 176 -12.98 4.14 13.04
C ILE A 176 -12.37 2.80 12.61
N ILE A 177 -12.68 2.33 11.40
CA ILE A 177 -12.11 1.09 10.86
C ILE A 177 -10.59 1.22 10.75
N LEU A 178 -10.07 2.32 10.21
CA LEU A 178 -8.62 2.54 10.06
C LEU A 178 -7.88 2.50 11.40
N ASN A 179 -8.48 3.07 12.45
CA ASN A 179 -7.90 3.01 13.80
C ASN A 179 -7.88 1.58 14.35
N LEU A 180 -8.92 0.79 14.08
CA LEU A 180 -8.95 -0.61 14.47
C LEU A 180 -7.99 -1.47 13.65
N VAL A 181 -7.78 -1.19 12.37
CA VAL A 181 -6.72 -1.84 11.57
C VAL A 181 -5.34 -1.59 12.21
N ARG A 182 -5.02 -0.33 12.57
CA ARG A 182 -3.75 0.01 13.26
C ARG A 182 -3.60 -0.74 14.59
N MET A 183 -4.69 -0.90 15.34
CA MET A 183 -4.67 -1.69 16.58
C MET A 183 -4.51 -3.19 16.32
N GLY A 184 -5.15 -3.72 15.27
CA GLY A 184 -5.00 -5.10 14.81
C GLY A 184 -3.55 -5.39 14.45
N GLU A 185 -2.95 -4.56 13.61
CA GLU A 185 -1.54 -4.66 13.19
C GLU A 185 -0.59 -4.67 14.41
N ASN A 186 -0.77 -3.74 15.34
CA ASN A 186 0.03 -3.69 16.59
C ASN A 186 -0.16 -4.91 17.51
N SER A 187 -1.26 -5.66 17.35
CA SER A 187 -1.55 -6.87 18.12
C SER A 187 -1.31 -8.17 17.33
N GLY A 188 -0.71 -8.06 16.15
CA GLY A 188 -0.31 -9.19 15.30
C GLY A 188 -1.41 -9.74 14.40
N PHE A 189 -2.38 -8.92 14.01
CA PHE A 189 -3.23 -9.22 12.85
C PHE A 189 -2.40 -9.18 11.57
N ASP A 190 -2.81 -9.95 10.55
CA ASP A 190 -2.02 -10.17 9.34
C ASP A 190 -1.74 -8.83 8.60
N PRO A 191 -0.47 -8.51 8.31
CA PRO A 191 -0.11 -7.23 7.66
C PRO A 191 -0.69 -7.07 6.25
N ASP A 192 -0.76 -8.15 5.48
CA ASP A 192 -1.27 -8.12 4.10
C ASP A 192 -2.78 -7.86 4.12
N GLN A 193 -3.51 -8.47 5.07
CA GLN A 193 -4.92 -8.17 5.31
C GLN A 193 -5.14 -6.74 5.81
N CYS A 194 -4.24 -6.21 6.66
CA CYS A 194 -4.30 -4.81 7.08
C CYS A 194 -4.14 -3.86 5.88
N GLU A 195 -3.20 -4.16 4.99
CA GLU A 195 -2.97 -3.39 3.77
C GLU A 195 -4.18 -3.46 2.82
N ALA A 196 -4.75 -4.64 2.61
CA ALA A 196 -5.96 -4.81 1.80
C ALA A 196 -7.13 -3.95 2.32
N ILE A 197 -7.38 -3.95 3.64
CA ILE A 197 -8.42 -3.10 4.23
C ILE A 197 -8.11 -1.61 4.04
N ARG A 198 -6.85 -1.19 4.21
CA ARG A 198 -6.44 0.20 3.99
C ARG A 198 -6.65 0.64 2.53
N ASN A 199 -6.24 -0.20 1.58
CA ASN A 199 -6.41 0.06 0.16
C ASN A 199 -7.90 0.16 -0.20
N TRP A 200 -8.74 -0.72 0.36
CA TRP A 200 -10.19 -0.64 0.17
C TRP A 200 -10.75 0.68 0.74
N LEU A 201 -10.35 1.08 1.94
CA LEU A 201 -10.79 2.34 2.57
C LEU A 201 -10.33 3.58 1.80
N GLU A 202 -9.15 3.55 1.17
CA GLU A 202 -8.68 4.65 0.33
C GLU A 202 -9.62 4.89 -0.86
N HIS A 203 -10.12 3.82 -1.47
CA HIS A 203 -10.97 3.89 -2.65
C HIS A 203 -12.46 4.01 -2.33
N LYS A 204 -12.92 3.43 -1.21
CA LYS A 204 -14.34 3.29 -0.86
C LYS A 204 -14.74 3.95 0.44
N GLY A 205 -13.80 4.40 1.27
CA GLY A 205 -14.08 4.94 2.60
C GLY A 205 -15.03 6.13 2.58
N LYS A 206 -14.87 7.06 1.62
CA LYS A 206 -15.81 8.18 1.46
C LYS A 206 -17.22 7.73 1.07
N LEU A 207 -17.35 6.69 0.23
CA LEU A 207 -18.66 6.13 -0.13
C LEU A 207 -19.32 5.48 1.08
N LEU A 208 -18.54 4.73 1.87
CA LEU A 208 -18.98 4.14 3.13
C LEU A 208 -19.49 5.20 4.12
N ASP A 209 -18.73 6.28 4.29
CA ASP A 209 -19.10 7.38 5.20
C ASP A 209 -20.37 8.11 4.73
N ALA A 210 -20.54 8.28 3.42
CA ALA A 210 -21.73 8.90 2.85
C ALA A 210 -22.99 8.06 3.06
N GLN A 211 -22.90 6.74 2.90
CA GLN A 211 -24.03 5.83 3.07
C GLN A 211 -24.54 5.82 4.52
N LEU A 212 -23.63 5.90 5.49
CA LEU A 212 -23.99 5.88 6.91
C LEU A 212 -24.37 7.25 7.47
N GLY A 213 -23.91 8.34 6.84
CA GLY A 213 -24.40 9.70 7.12
C GLY A 213 -25.90 9.87 6.86
N THR A 214 -26.51 9.04 6.02
CA THR A 214 -27.97 9.03 5.77
C THR A 214 -28.79 8.15 6.72
N VAL A 215 -28.16 7.22 7.46
CA VAL A 215 -28.88 6.21 8.27
C VAL A 215 -29.24 6.71 9.67
N HIS A 216 -28.71 7.85 10.13
CA HIS A 216 -29.03 8.42 11.46
C HIS A 216 -29.58 9.86 11.39
N VAL A 217 -30.78 9.98 10.82
CA VAL A 217 -31.73 11.05 11.16
C VAL A 217 -33.10 10.40 11.41
N ALA A 218 -33.25 9.76 12.57
CA ALA A 218 -34.55 9.44 13.19
C ALA A 218 -34.38 9.35 14.70
#